data_AF-A0A949QBF0-F1
#
_entry.id   AF-A0A949QBF0-F1
#
_cell.length_a   1.000
_cell.length_b   1.000
_cell.length_c   1.000
_cell.angle_alpha   90.00
_cell.angle_beta   90.00
_cell.angle_gamma   90.00
#
_symmetry.space_group_name_H-M   'P 1'
#
loop_
_entity.id
_entity.type
_entity.pdbx_description
1 polymer ?
#
loop_
_entity_poly.entity_id
_entity_poly.type
_entity_poly.pdbx_seq_one_letter_code
_entity_poly.pdbx_strand_id
1 'polypeptide(L)'
;TMGEMASTLAHELNQPLAAIASYNAGCLNKLDAGTFTRDELKGALSKLGVQAQRAGQIIRRVHDFVRKSEPKRAPCDLAEVIDDSIGFIESAAKAHNVCVVREIQGMRPELMADQVMLEQVLVNLMRN
;
A
#
# COMPACT_ATOMS: atom_id res chain seq x y z
N THR A 1 -17.16 2.17 18.00
CA THR A 1 -17.31 3.62 17.64
C THR A 1 -16.11 4.11 16.85
N MET A 2 -16.17 5.29 16.21
CA MET A 2 -15.05 5.90 15.45
C MET A 2 -13.74 5.95 16.26
N GLY A 3 -13.81 6.05 17.59
CA GLY A 3 -12.66 5.98 18.49
C GLY A 3 -12.02 4.60 18.65
N GLU A 4 -12.78 3.50 18.55
CA GLU A 4 -12.22 2.14 18.58
C GLU A 4 -11.42 1.84 17.32
N MET A 5 -11.90 2.26 16.14
CA MET A 5 -11.14 2.13 14.89
C MET A 5 -9.88 3.00 14.87
N ALA A 6 -9.94 4.22 15.40
CA ALA A 6 -8.75 5.07 15.55
C ALA A 6 -7.69 4.44 16.47
N SER A 7 -8.12 3.80 17.57
CA SER A 7 -7.24 3.06 18.46
C SER A 7 -6.58 1.85 17.77
N THR A 8 -7.35 1.08 17.00
CA THR A 8 -6.83 -0.04 16.20
C THR A 8 -5.81 0.43 15.15
N LEU A 9 -6.08 1.55 14.47
CA LEU A 9 -5.16 2.12 13.48
C LEU A 9 -3.86 2.63 14.11
N ALA A 10 -3.94 3.27 15.28
CA ALA A 10 -2.77 3.67 16.03
C ALA A 10 -1.93 2.47 16.47
N HIS A 11 -2.59 1.40 16.93
CA HIS A 11 -1.92 0.15 17.30
C HIS A 11 -1.26 -0.52 16.09
N GLU A 12 -1.95 -0.61 14.95
CA GLU A 12 -1.39 -1.15 13.70
C GLU A 12 -0.19 -0.35 13.21
N LEU A 13 -0.20 0.98 13.33
CA LEU A 13 0.91 1.84 12.92
C LEU A 13 2.12 1.74 13.86
N ASN A 14 1.88 1.57 15.16
CA ASN A 14 2.95 1.41 16.14
C ASN A 14 3.77 0.13 15.92
N GLN A 15 3.18 -0.94 15.39
CA GLN A 15 3.88 -2.20 15.13
C GLN A 15 5.07 -2.07 14.14
N PRO A 16 4.91 -1.58 12.90
CA PRO A 16 6.03 -1.40 11.98
C PRO A 16 7.03 -0.36 12.49
N LEU A 17 6.59 0.70 13.18
CA LEU A 17 7.48 1.69 13.76
C LEU A 17 8.36 1.11 14.88
N ALA A 18 7.79 0.30 15.77
CA ALA A 18 8.54 -0.41 16.80
C ALA A 18 9.55 -1.38 16.19
N ALA A 19 9.14 -2.11 15.14
CA ALA A 19 10.05 -2.98 14.40
C ALA A 19 11.21 -2.19 13.77
N ILE A 20 10.93 -1.04 13.14
CA ILE A 20 11.95 -0.15 12.57
C ILE A 20 12.95 0.31 13.64
N ALA A 21 12.44 0.81 14.77
CA ALA A 21 13.29 1.28 15.87
C ALA A 21 14.18 0.15 16.42
N SER A 22 13.61 -1.06 16.59
CA SER A 22 14.33 -2.24 17.06
C SER A 22 15.43 -2.69 16.09
N TYR A 23 15.13 -2.79 14.80
CA TYR A 23 16.13 -3.12 13.78
C TYR A 23 17.24 -2.07 13.72
N ASN A 24 16.91 -0.79 13.78
CA ASN A 24 17.89 0.29 13.78
C ASN A 24 18.83 0.20 14.99
N ALA A 25 18.29 0.03 16.20
CA ALA A 25 19.10 -0.12 17.42
C ALA A 25 20.01 -1.36 17.36
N GLY A 26 19.48 -2.50 16.89
CA GLY A 26 20.26 -3.73 16.70
C GLY A 26 21.37 -3.57 15.66
N CYS A 27 21.12 -2.83 14.58
CA CYS A 27 22.12 -2.52 13.56
C CYS A 27 23.27 -1.68 14.14
N LEU A 28 22.94 -0.60 14.86
CA LEU A 28 23.94 0.27 15.48
C LEU A 28 24.81 -0.51 16.48
N ASN A 29 24.20 -1.30 17.36
CA ASN A 29 24.94 -2.12 18.33
C ASN A 29 25.91 -3.10 17.66
N LYS A 30 25.50 -3.76 16.56
CA LYS A 30 26.38 -4.67 15.82
C LYS A 30 27.48 -3.94 15.04
N LEU A 31 27.18 -2.76 14.48
CA LEU A 31 28.18 -1.89 13.82
C LEU A 31 29.26 -1.49 14.83
N ASP A 32 28.87 -0.99 15.99
CA ASP A 32 29.79 -0.52 17.04
C ASP A 32 30.64 -1.67 17.59
N ALA A 33 30.08 -2.88 17.69
CA ALA A 33 30.80 -4.08 18.09
C ALA A 33 31.74 -4.64 17.00
N GLY A 34 31.71 -4.11 15.77
CA GLY A 34 32.51 -4.61 14.65
C GLY A 34 32.16 -6.03 14.20
N THR A 35 30.99 -6.55 14.61
CA THR A 35 30.55 -7.92 14.32
C THR A 35 29.55 -8.00 13.17
N PHE A 36 29.22 -6.85 12.56
CA PHE A 36 28.19 -6.78 11.54
C PHE A 36 28.74 -7.10 10.15
N THR A 37 28.33 -8.25 9.61
CA THR A 37 28.70 -8.60 8.24
C THR A 37 27.89 -7.79 7.22
N ARG A 38 28.43 -7.67 6.00
CA ARG A 38 27.77 -6.96 4.90
C ARG A 38 26.40 -7.56 4.54
N ASP A 39 26.29 -8.89 4.56
CA ASP A 39 25.06 -9.60 4.21
C ASP A 39 23.99 -9.44 5.28
N GLU A 40 24.37 -9.50 6.57
CA GLU A 40 23.45 -9.21 7.65
C GLU A 40 22.96 -7.75 7.60
N LEU A 41 23.84 -6.80 7.28
CA LEU A 41 23.47 -5.38 7.13
C LEU A 41 22.47 -5.20 5.99
N LYS A 42 22.74 -5.79 4.83
CA LYS A 42 21.82 -5.74 3.69
C LYS A 42 20.47 -6.37 4.04
N GLY A 43 20.46 -7.50 4.74
CA GLY A 43 19.24 -8.16 5.22
C GLY A 43 18.45 -7.29 6.20
N ALA A 44 19.12 -6.63 7.15
CA ALA A 44 18.49 -5.74 8.11
C ALA A 44 17.89 -4.49 7.44
N LEU A 45 18.62 -3.86 6.52
CA LEU A 45 18.14 -2.72 5.73
C LEU A 45 16.93 -3.11 4.85
N SER A 46 16.95 -4.30 4.26
CA SER A 46 15.80 -4.82 3.50
C SER A 46 14.56 -4.97 4.39
N LYS A 47 14.73 -5.51 5.61
CA LYS A 47 13.62 -5.66 6.57
C LYS A 47 13.08 -4.31 7.03
N LEU A 48 13.95 -3.32 7.24
CA LEU A 48 13.57 -1.94 7.53
C LEU A 48 12.71 -1.34 6.40
N GLY A 49 13.14 -1.50 5.14
CA GLY A 49 12.40 -1.04 3.98
C GLY A 49 10.98 -1.62 3.91
N VAL A 50 10.83 -2.92 4.17
CA VAL A 50 9.51 -3.59 4.20
C VAL A 50 8.60 -3.00 5.28
N GLN A 51 9.11 -2.76 6.49
CA GLN A 51 8.30 -2.16 7.56
C GLN A 51 7.94 -0.71 7.27
N ALA A 52 8.84 0.07 6.68
CA ALA A 52 8.56 1.44 6.26
C ALA A 52 7.46 1.49 5.18
N GLN A 53 7.51 0.60 4.21
CA GLN A 53 6.46 0.46 3.19
C GLN A 53 5.11 0.08 3.82
N ARG A 54 5.11 -0.84 4.79
CA ARG A 54 3.90 -1.23 5.54
C ARG A 54 3.32 -0.05 6.32
N ALA A 55 4.15 0.72 7.02
CA ALA A 55 3.71 1.94 7.72
C ALA A 55 3.08 2.95 6.74
N GLY A 56 3.69 3.15 5.57
CA GLY A 56 3.15 4.02 4.52
C GLY A 56 1.79 3.56 3.99
N GLN A 57 1.57 2.25 3.84
CA GLN A 57 0.26 1.71 3.46
C GLN A 57 -0.81 1.94 4.53
N ILE A 58 -0.46 1.80 5.81
CA ILE A 58 -1.37 2.09 6.92
C ILE A 58 -1.75 3.58 6.92
N ILE A 59 -0.77 4.48 6.79
CA ILE A 59 -1.01 5.93 6.72
C ILE A 59 -1.93 6.28 5.55
N ARG A 60 -1.75 5.66 4.38
CA ARG A 60 -2.63 5.86 3.22
C ARG A 60 -4.07 5.46 3.53
N ARG A 61 -4.28 4.27 4.11
CA ARG A 61 -5.62 3.82 4.54
C ARG A 61 -6.26 4.76 5.57
N VAL A 62 -5.48 5.28 6.52
CA VAL A 62 -5.95 6.29 7.49
C VAL A 62 -6.35 7.58 6.78
N HIS A 63 -5.51 8.07 5.87
CA HIS A 63 -5.77 9.27 5.10
C HIS A 63 -7.06 9.13 4.27
N ASP A 64 -7.24 8.00 3.58
CA ASP A 64 -8.44 7.72 2.78
C ASP A 64 -9.70 7.63 3.65
N PHE A 65 -9.58 7.06 4.86
CA PHE A 65 -10.67 6.99 5.83
C PHE A 65 -11.06 8.37 6.40
N VAL A 66 -10.07 9.22 6.71
CA VAL A 66 -10.26 10.57 7.25
C VAL A 66 -10.75 11.53 6.17
N ARG A 67 -10.34 11.31 4.92
CA ARG A 67 -10.78 12.07 3.75
C ARG A 67 -12.20 11.65 3.37
N LYS A 68 -13.17 11.96 4.23
CA LYS A 68 -14.52 12.35 3.79
C LYS A 68 -14.43 13.64 2.99
N SER A 69 -13.83 13.61 1.80
CA SER A 69 -14.25 14.54 0.75
C SER A 69 -15.54 13.95 0.17
N GLU A 70 -16.54 14.78 -0.07
CA GLU A 70 -17.69 14.31 -0.87
C GLU A 70 -17.13 13.68 -2.15
N PRO A 71 -17.58 12.47 -2.53
CA PRO A 71 -17.13 11.82 -3.75
C PRO A 71 -17.26 12.82 -4.90
N LYS A 72 -16.15 13.15 -5.56
CA LYS A 72 -16.17 14.07 -6.70
C LYS A 72 -16.65 13.30 -7.91
N ARG A 73 -17.95 13.09 -7.97
CA ARG A 73 -18.59 12.42 -9.10
C ARG A 73 -18.43 13.27 -10.34
N ALA A 74 -17.63 12.77 -11.28
CA ALA A 74 -17.46 13.32 -12.60
C ALA A 74 -17.72 12.21 -13.63
N PRO A 75 -17.98 12.56 -14.90
CA PRO A 75 -17.96 11.55 -15.96
C PRO A 75 -16.60 10.84 -15.94
N CYS A 76 -16.61 9.52 -15.86
CA CYS A 76 -15.39 8.70 -15.89
C CYS A 76 -15.47 7.63 -16.96
N ASP A 77 -14.34 7.36 -17.62
CA ASP A 77 -14.21 6.22 -18.51
C ASP A 77 -13.73 5.00 -17.71
N LEU A 78 -14.61 4.02 -17.50
CA LEU A 78 -14.27 2.81 -16.76
C LEU A 78 -13.08 2.06 -17.38
N ALA A 79 -12.88 2.17 -18.70
CA ALA A 79 -11.74 1.56 -19.36
C ALA A 79 -10.41 2.17 -18.88
N GLU A 80 -10.37 3.49 -18.69
CA GLU A 80 -9.22 4.25 -18.18
C GLU A 80 -8.97 3.91 -16.71
N VAL A 81 -10.03 3.91 -15.88
CA VAL A 81 -9.95 3.51 -14.47
C VAL A 81 -9.34 2.11 -14.31
N ILE A 82 -9.74 1.15 -15.15
CA ILE A 82 -9.20 -0.21 -15.14
C ILE A 82 -7.71 -0.20 -15.55
N ASP A 83 -7.35 0.52 -16.61
CA ASP A 83 -5.97 0.59 -17.10
C ASP A 83 -5.02 1.19 -16.03
N ASP A 84 -5.43 2.29 -15.39
CA ASP A 84 -4.68 2.93 -14.30
C ASP A 84 -4.54 1.98 -13.11
N SER A 85 -5.61 1.28 -12.76
CA SER A 85 -5.62 0.27 -11.68
C SER A 85 -4.64 -0.87 -11.95
N ILE A 86 -4.58 -1.37 -13.20
CA ILE A 86 -3.63 -2.41 -13.61
C ILE A 86 -2.19 -1.87 -13.52
N GLY A 87 -1.96 -0.61 -13.92
CA GLY A 87 -0.65 0.05 -13.78
C GLY A 87 -0.11 0.04 -12.35
N PHE A 88 -0.99 0.21 -11.35
CA PHE A 88 -0.58 0.17 -9.93
C PHE A 88 -0.15 -1.22 -9.44
N ILE A 89 -0.62 -2.31 -10.04
CA ILE A 89 -0.33 -3.68 -9.60
C ILE A 89 0.66 -4.42 -10.50
N GLU A 90 0.99 -3.88 -11.67
CA GLU A 90 1.79 -4.57 -12.70
C GLU A 90 3.15 -5.06 -12.16
N SER A 91 3.87 -4.22 -11.42
CA SER A 91 5.15 -4.61 -10.81
C SER A 91 4.99 -5.74 -9.79
N ALA A 92 3.90 -5.74 -9.02
CA ALA A 92 3.63 -6.77 -8.03
C ALA A 92 3.21 -8.08 -8.72
N ALA A 93 2.36 -8.01 -9.74
CA ALA A 93 1.94 -9.17 -10.55
C ALA A 93 3.15 -9.84 -11.21
N LYS A 94 4.05 -9.06 -11.83
CA LYS A 94 5.32 -9.56 -12.40
C LYS A 94 6.18 -10.27 -11.36
N ALA A 95 6.33 -9.69 -10.17
CA ALA A 95 7.11 -10.30 -9.08
C ALA A 95 6.54 -11.65 -8.60
N HIS A 96 5.23 -11.87 -8.75
CA HIS A 96 4.54 -13.10 -8.37
C HIS A 96 4.26 -14.03 -9.56
N ASN A 97 4.80 -13.75 -10.75
CA ASN A 97 4.52 -14.48 -12.00
C ASN A 97 3.02 -14.61 -12.31
N VAL A 98 2.23 -13.58 -11.97
CA VAL A 98 0.80 -13.51 -12.26
C VAL A 98 0.60 -12.76 -13.58
N CYS A 99 -0.21 -13.33 -14.47
CA CYS A 99 -0.65 -12.68 -15.70
C CYS A 99 -1.97 -11.94 -15.46
N VAL A 100 -2.00 -10.64 -15.76
CA VAL A 100 -3.22 -9.83 -15.68
C VAL A 100 -3.85 -9.77 -17.07
N VAL A 101 -5.08 -10.27 -17.20
CA VAL A 101 -5.85 -10.25 -18.44
C VAL A 101 -6.95 -9.22 -18.32
N ARG A 102 -7.02 -8.30 -19.28
CA ARG A 102 -8.06 -7.27 -19.38
C ARG A 102 -9.03 -7.64 -20.49
N GLU A 103 -10.28 -7.85 -20.14
CA GLU A 103 -11.37 -8.08 -21.09
C GLU A 103 -12.51 -7.09 -20.83
N ILE A 104 -12.72 -6.15 -21.76
CA ILE A 104 -13.84 -5.21 -21.73
C ILE A 104 -14.71 -5.51 -22.96
N GLN A 105 -15.87 -6.11 -22.72
CA GLN A 105 -16.87 -6.33 -23.77
C GLN A 105 -17.77 -5.08 -23.92
N GLY A 106 -18.35 -4.91 -25.11
CA GLY A 106 -19.01 -3.66 -25.55
C GLY A 106 -20.02 -3.01 -24.60
N MET A 107 -20.33 -1.75 -24.96
CA MET A 107 -20.97 -0.66 -24.21
C MET A 107 -20.06 0.01 -23.16
N ARG A 108 -19.78 1.30 -23.37
CA ARG A 108 -19.18 2.21 -22.38
C ARG A 108 -20.32 2.95 -21.69
N PRO A 109 -20.84 2.48 -20.55
CA PRO A 109 -21.88 3.21 -19.85
C PRO A 109 -21.32 4.57 -19.40
N GLU A 110 -22.13 5.62 -19.54
CA GLU A 110 -21.81 6.90 -18.92
C GLU A 110 -21.81 6.71 -17.40
N LEU A 111 -20.63 6.72 -16.80
CA LEU A 111 -20.44 6.48 -15.37
C LEU A 111 -20.10 7.79 -14.68
N MET A 112 -20.96 8.20 -13.73
CA MET A 112 -20.72 9.34 -12.86
C MET A 112 -20.19 8.83 -11.51
N ALA A 113 -18.86 8.79 -11.39
CA ALA A 113 -18.19 8.25 -10.21
C ALA A 113 -16.98 9.10 -9.81
N ASP A 114 -16.49 8.86 -8.60
CA ASP A 114 -15.18 9.35 -8.20
C ASP A 114 -14.14 8.32 -8.66
N GLN A 115 -13.38 8.69 -9.70
CA GLN A 115 -12.39 7.81 -10.33
C GLN A 115 -11.39 7.24 -9.33
N VAL A 116 -10.88 8.06 -8.41
CA VAL A 116 -9.89 7.64 -7.41
C VAL A 116 -10.47 6.58 -6.48
N MET A 117 -11.75 6.71 -6.11
CA MET A 117 -12.42 5.72 -5.28
C MET A 117 -12.63 4.39 -6.02
N LEU A 118 -12.94 4.42 -7.32
CA LEU A 118 -13.05 3.20 -8.13
C LEU A 118 -11.70 2.51 -8.29
N GLU A 119 -10.63 3.26 -8.59
CA GLU A 119 -9.27 2.72 -8.66
C GLU A 119 -8.89 2.04 -7.34
N GLN A 120 -9.22 2.65 -6.21
CA GLN A 120 -8.94 2.08 -4.90
C GLN A 120 -9.66 0.73 -4.67
N VAL A 121 -10.93 0.64 -5.06
CA VAL A 121 -11.68 -0.63 -4.99
C VAL A 121 -11.02 -1.69 -5.87
N LEU A 122 -10.71 -1.35 -7.13
CA LEU A 122 -10.09 -2.27 -8.08
C LEU A 122 -8.71 -2.74 -7.61
N VAL A 123 -7.84 -1.84 -7.16
CA VAL A 123 -6.51 -2.18 -6.62
C VAL A 123 -6.62 -3.06 -5.39
N ASN A 124 -7.58 -2.80 -4.50
CA ASN A 124 -7.81 -3.65 -3.33
C ASN A 124 -8.29 -5.05 -3.74
N LEU A 125 -9.20 -5.15 -4.71
CA LEU A 125 -9.68 -6.44 -5.22
C LEU A 125 -8.56 -7.24 -5.90
N MET A 126 -7.70 -6.59 -6.69
CA MET A 126 -6.59 -7.24 -7.39
C MET A 126 -5.41 -7.61 -6.49
N ARG A 127 -5.32 -7.01 -5.29
CA ARG A 127 -4.28 -7.33 -4.29
C ARG A 127 -4.66 -8.45 -3.33
N ASN A 128 -5.94 -8.74 -3.18
CA ASN A 128 -6.42 -9.88 -2.40
C ASN A 128 -6.06 -11.19 -3.12
#